data_AF-A0A7C2BFI3-F1
#
_entry.id   AF-A0A7C2BFI3-F1
#
_cell.length_a   1.000
_cell.length_b   1.000
_cell.length_c   1.000
_cell.angle_alpha   90.00
_cell.angle_beta   90.00
_cell.angle_gamma   90.00
#
_symmetry.space_group_name_H-M   'P 1'
#
loop_
_entity.id
_entity.type
_entity.pdbx_description
1 polymer ?
#
loop_
_entity_poly.entity_id
_entity_poly.type
_entity_poly.pdbx_seq_one_letter_code
_entity_poly.pdbx_strand_id
1 'polypeptide(L)'
;MSYWLVIDLEATTEEGGWPVAEMEIIEIGASLVNQDGREIDHFERYVRPVRRPLLTPFCRELTHIRQSFIDSALTLPAVWPQFERWIAQYRERLVAWTSWGDYDRQQLQQDWRHHQLASELASLPHINLKQRFAKARHLQKPCGLNTALQLAGMHFNGQQHRALSDARNTARLLPLVIPG
;
A
#
# COMPACT_ATOMS: atom_id res chain seq x y z
N MET A 1 2.46 6.96 22.45
CA MET A 1 1.39 6.45 21.58
C MET A 1 2.03 5.63 20.48
N SER A 2 1.56 4.41 20.29
CA SER A 2 2.02 3.48 19.25
C SER A 2 1.41 3.82 17.90
N TYR A 3 2.15 3.56 16.82
CA TYR A 3 1.71 3.79 15.45
C TYR A 3 1.77 2.53 14.61
N TRP A 4 0.89 2.48 13.62
CA TRP A 4 0.87 1.50 12.56
C TRP A 4 0.98 2.21 11.23
N LEU A 5 1.72 1.62 10.31
CA LEU A 5 1.81 2.11 8.95
C LEU A 5 0.91 1.25 8.06
N VAL A 6 0.06 1.88 7.26
CA VAL A 6 -0.77 1.19 6.27
C VAL A 6 -0.26 1.58 4.89
N ILE A 7 0.17 0.61 4.10
CA ILE A 7 0.72 0.82 2.76
C ILE A 7 -0.18 0.13 1.76
N ASP A 8 -0.36 0.80 0.63
CA ASP A 8 -0.93 0.27 -0.58
C ASP A 8 -0.06 0.73 -1.76
N LEU A 9 0.08 -0.12 -2.78
CA LEU A 9 0.89 0.14 -3.96
C LEU A 9 0.04 -0.05 -5.21
N GLU A 10 0.12 0.91 -6.13
CA GLU A 10 -0.27 0.65 -7.51
C GLU A 10 0.96 0.22 -8.31
N ALA A 11 0.74 -0.69 -9.26
CA ALA A 11 1.80 -1.22 -10.11
C ALA A 11 1.38 -1.32 -11.57
N THR A 12 2.38 -1.39 -12.45
CA THR A 12 2.16 -1.69 -13.87
C THR A 12 1.44 -3.04 -14.02
N THR A 13 0.40 -3.08 -14.85
CA THR A 13 -0.37 -4.31 -15.11
C THR A 13 -1.04 -4.26 -16.48
N GLU A 14 -1.70 -5.35 -16.88
CA GLU A 14 -2.57 -5.45 -18.07
C GLU A 14 -3.84 -6.23 -17.69
N GLU A 15 -4.79 -6.34 -18.61
CA GLU A 15 -5.93 -7.24 -18.50
C GLU A 15 -5.45 -8.69 -18.22
N GLY A 16 -6.07 -9.35 -17.25
CA GLY A 16 -5.65 -10.68 -16.78
C GLY A 16 -4.51 -10.67 -15.75
N GLY A 17 -3.86 -9.52 -15.54
CA GLY A 17 -2.79 -9.34 -14.57
C GLY A 17 -1.43 -9.86 -15.02
N TRP A 18 -0.37 -9.33 -14.42
CA TRP A 18 1.00 -9.81 -14.59
C TRP A 18 1.50 -10.60 -13.37
N PRO A 19 2.50 -11.47 -13.53
CA PRO A 19 3.26 -11.97 -12.38
C PRO A 19 3.92 -10.83 -11.62
N VAL A 20 4.02 -10.92 -10.29
CA VAL A 20 4.69 -9.90 -9.43
C VAL A 20 6.13 -9.61 -9.89
N ALA A 21 6.85 -10.63 -10.37
CA ALA A 21 8.21 -10.48 -10.93
C ALA A 21 8.31 -9.57 -12.17
N GLU A 22 7.16 -9.32 -12.82
CA GLU A 22 7.02 -8.49 -14.01
C GLU A 22 6.38 -7.12 -13.76
N MET A 23 5.87 -6.90 -12.55
CA MET A 23 5.26 -5.65 -12.13
C MET A 23 6.31 -4.69 -11.57
N GLU A 24 6.13 -3.39 -11.82
CA GLU A 24 6.89 -2.30 -11.23
C GLU A 24 5.94 -1.35 -10.50
N ILE A 25 6.32 -0.89 -9.30
CA ILE A 25 5.55 0.10 -8.54
C ILE A 25 5.44 1.39 -9.35
N ILE A 26 4.24 1.95 -9.42
CA ILE A 26 3.94 3.22 -10.10
C ILE A 26 3.31 4.28 -9.18
N GLU A 27 2.79 3.87 -8.02
CA GLU A 27 2.35 4.76 -6.95
C GLU A 27 2.61 4.09 -5.59
N ILE A 28 3.15 4.85 -4.64
CA ILE A 28 3.28 4.45 -3.25
C ILE A 28 2.32 5.32 -2.45
N GLY A 29 1.35 4.70 -1.78
CA GLY A 29 0.47 5.35 -0.83
C GLY A 29 0.67 4.76 0.56
N ALA A 30 0.91 5.62 1.55
CA ALA A 30 1.06 5.19 2.93
C ALA A 30 0.37 6.14 3.89
N SER A 31 -0.38 5.58 4.84
CA SER A 31 -1.04 6.32 5.92
C SER A 31 -0.48 5.83 7.26
N LEU A 32 0.13 6.73 8.02
CA LEU A 32 0.57 6.46 9.38
C LEU A 32 -0.60 6.76 10.32
N VAL A 33 -1.02 5.77 11.11
CA VAL A 33 -2.19 5.88 11.97
C VAL A 33 -1.89 5.51 13.42
N ASN A 34 -2.70 6.05 14.33
CA ASN A 34 -2.74 5.58 15.71
C ASN A 34 -3.59 4.29 15.83
N GLN A 35 -3.71 3.77 17.05
CA GLN A 35 -4.49 2.56 17.37
C GLN A 35 -5.98 2.64 16.99
N ASP A 36 -6.54 3.86 16.96
CA ASP A 36 -7.94 4.10 16.60
C ASP A 36 -8.14 4.23 15.08
N GLY A 37 -7.10 3.98 14.28
CA GLY A 37 -7.13 4.12 12.82
C GLY A 37 -7.20 5.58 12.35
N ARG A 38 -6.87 6.55 13.22
CA ARG A 38 -6.82 7.98 12.85
C ARG A 38 -5.47 8.32 12.23
N GLU A 39 -5.50 8.98 11.08
CA GLU A 39 -4.30 9.43 10.36
C GLU A 39 -3.54 10.49 11.16
N ILE A 40 -2.24 10.25 11.31
CA ILE A 40 -1.27 11.13 11.95
C ILE A 40 -0.41 11.81 10.91
N ASP A 41 -0.01 11.07 9.88
CA ASP A 41 0.74 11.57 8.74
C ASP A 41 0.55 10.64 7.53
N HIS A 42 1.01 11.05 6.35
CA HIS A 42 0.94 10.24 5.13
C HIS A 42 2.12 10.48 4.19
N PHE A 43 2.33 9.52 3.29
CA PHE A 43 3.27 9.62 2.18
C PHE A 43 2.58 9.18 0.90
N GLU A 44 2.76 9.97 -0.16
CA GLU A 44 2.26 9.65 -1.49
C GLU A 44 3.27 10.09 -2.55
N ARG A 45 3.69 9.17 -3.42
CA ARG A 45 4.56 9.47 -4.56
C ARG A 45 4.22 8.58 -5.73
N TYR A 46 4.17 9.18 -6.92
CA TYR A 46 4.30 8.43 -8.17
C TYR A 46 5.73 7.95 -8.35
N VAL A 47 5.86 6.81 -9.02
CA VAL A 47 7.12 6.16 -9.33
C VAL A 47 7.18 5.88 -10.82
N ARG A 48 8.29 6.22 -11.46
CA ARG A 48 8.50 5.92 -12.88
C ARG A 48 9.04 4.49 -13.05
N PRO A 49 8.31 3.57 -13.69
CA PRO A 49 8.80 2.25 -14.03
C PRO A 49 9.88 2.34 -15.12
N VAL A 50 10.85 1.43 -15.09
CA VAL A 50 12.02 1.45 -15.98
C VAL A 50 11.92 0.37 -17.05
N ARG A 51 11.37 -0.80 -16.72
CA ARG A 51 11.21 -1.92 -17.66
C ARG A 51 10.11 -1.62 -18.67
N ARG A 52 8.97 -1.09 -18.21
CA ARG A 52 7.82 -0.73 -19.06
C ARG A 52 7.33 0.68 -18.71
N PRO A 53 8.02 1.74 -19.19
CA PRO A 53 7.72 3.12 -18.82
C PRO A 53 6.36 3.63 -19.31
N LEU A 54 5.79 2.98 -20.33
CA LEU A 54 4.45 3.30 -20.84
C LEU A 54 3.42 2.42 -20.14
N LEU A 55 2.50 3.06 -19.43
CA LEU A 55 1.37 2.38 -18.82
C LEU A 55 0.42 1.86 -19.91
N THR A 56 -0.06 0.65 -19.71
CA THR A 56 -1.09 0.06 -20.56
C THR A 56 -2.40 0.83 -20.43
N PRO A 57 -3.31 0.79 -21.42
CA PRO A 57 -4.64 1.38 -21.30
C PRO A 57 -5.40 0.85 -20.08
N PHE A 58 -5.35 -0.46 -19.84
CA PHE A 58 -6.00 -1.10 -18.70
C PHE A 58 -5.47 -0.57 -17.37
N CYS A 59 -4.14 -0.48 -17.21
CA CYS A 59 -3.52 0.04 -15.99
C CYS A 59 -3.94 1.48 -15.71
N ARG A 60 -4.01 2.33 -16.74
CA ARG A 60 -4.45 3.72 -16.61
C ARG A 60 -5.93 3.85 -16.27
N GLU A 61 -6.78 2.97 -16.82
CA GLU A 61 -8.21 2.95 -16.51
C GLU A 61 -8.45 2.47 -15.08
N LEU A 62 -7.79 1.37 -14.69
CA LEU A 62 -7.88 0.79 -13.36
C LEU A 62 -7.42 1.78 -12.29
N THR A 63 -6.20 2.31 -12.42
CA THR A 63 -5.56 3.15 -11.39
C THR A 63 -5.91 4.63 -11.51
N HIS A 64 -6.53 5.03 -12.63
CA HIS A 64 -6.75 6.45 -12.97
C HIS A 64 -5.47 7.30 -13.07
N ILE A 65 -4.29 6.67 -13.10
CA ILE A 65 -3.00 7.35 -13.21
C ILE A 65 -2.77 7.73 -14.68
N ARG A 66 -2.47 9.00 -14.90
CA ARG A 66 -2.14 9.52 -16.23
C ARG A 66 -0.67 9.27 -16.53
N GLN A 67 -0.37 8.96 -17.79
CA GLN A 67 1.02 8.78 -18.25
C GLN A 67 1.92 9.97 -17.90
N SER A 68 1.41 11.20 -17.99
CA SER A 68 2.19 12.40 -17.66
C SER A 68 2.66 12.47 -16.20
N PHE A 69 1.94 11.86 -15.26
CA PHE A 69 2.39 11.75 -13.87
C PHE A 69 3.55 10.76 -13.72
N ILE A 70 3.52 9.68 -14.48
CA ILE A 70 4.61 8.69 -14.52
C ILE A 70 5.85 9.23 -15.22
N ASP A 71 5.67 9.92 -16.35
CA ASP A 71 6.78 10.48 -17.13
C ASP A 71 7.61 11.48 -16.31
N SER A 72 6.92 12.28 -15.47
CA SER A 72 7.51 13.29 -14.59
C SER A 72 7.96 12.74 -13.23
N ALA A 73 7.62 11.48 -12.91
CA ALA A 73 8.00 10.86 -11.65
C ALA A 73 9.48 10.47 -11.61
N LEU A 74 9.99 10.33 -10.38
CA LEU A 74 11.30 9.75 -10.11
C LEU A 74 11.20 8.22 -10.15
N THR A 75 12.32 7.54 -10.43
CA THR A 75 12.40 6.09 -10.34
C THR A 75 12.36 5.62 -8.88
N LEU A 76 12.03 4.35 -8.64
CA LEU A 76 11.91 3.80 -7.29
C LEU A 76 13.17 4.04 -6.42
N PRO A 77 14.41 3.81 -6.91
CA PRO A 77 15.61 4.09 -6.11
C PRO A 77 15.79 5.57 -5.71
N ALA A 78 15.21 6.50 -6.48
CA ALA A 78 15.25 7.93 -6.17
C ALA A 78 14.10 8.38 -5.26
N VAL A 79 12.95 7.70 -5.32
CA VAL A 79 11.82 7.93 -4.40
C VAL A 79 12.07 7.33 -3.03
N TRP A 80 12.63 6.13 -2.96
CA TRP A 80 12.74 5.36 -1.72
C TRP A 80 13.44 6.09 -0.57
N PRO A 81 14.57 6.81 -0.77
CA PRO A 81 15.18 7.61 0.30
C PRO A 81 14.26 8.69 0.88
N GLN A 82 13.28 9.18 0.12
CA GLN A 82 12.28 10.12 0.62
C GLN A 82 11.30 9.42 1.58
N PHE A 83 10.87 8.21 1.22
CA PHE A 83 10.02 7.38 2.08
C PHE A 83 10.74 7.03 3.39
N GLU A 84 11.99 6.59 3.30
CA GLU A 84 12.80 6.24 4.48
C GLU A 84 13.02 7.44 5.41
N ARG A 85 13.37 8.61 4.86
CA ARG A 85 13.48 9.84 5.67
C ARG A 85 12.16 10.21 6.33
N TRP A 86 11.05 10.05 5.62
CA TRP A 86 9.72 10.34 6.14
C TRP A 86 9.34 9.41 7.30
N ILE A 87 9.56 8.10 7.18
CA ILE A 87 9.16 7.14 8.23
C ILE A 87 10.13 7.11 9.41
N ALA A 88 11.41 7.47 9.21
CA ALA A 88 12.44 7.43 10.25
C ALA A 88 12.08 8.25 11.50
N GLN A 89 11.39 9.38 11.35
CA GLN A 89 10.95 10.21 12.48
C GLN A 89 9.92 9.53 13.41
N TYR A 90 9.32 8.42 12.95
CA TYR A 90 8.32 7.65 13.69
C TYR A 90 8.83 6.28 14.16
N ARG A 91 10.06 5.91 13.80
CA ARG A 91 10.63 4.56 13.98
C ARG A 91 10.44 3.98 15.38
N GLU A 92 10.75 4.75 16.43
CA GLU A 92 10.67 4.28 17.82
C GLU A 92 9.24 3.93 18.28
N ARG A 93 8.23 4.45 17.60
CA ARG A 93 6.81 4.26 17.93
C ARG A 93 6.09 3.36 16.94
N LEU A 94 6.74 2.97 15.85
CA LEU A 94 6.15 2.17 14.80
C LEU A 94 6.16 0.68 15.21
N VAL A 95 4.97 0.12 15.42
CA VAL A 95 4.80 -1.26 15.94
C VAL A 95 4.86 -2.28 14.81
N ALA A 96 4.19 -1.98 13.72
CA ALA A 96 4.05 -2.85 12.57
C ALA A 96 3.68 -2.00 11.35
N TRP A 97 3.86 -2.58 10.17
CA TRP A 97 3.25 -2.07 8.96
C TRP A 97 2.28 -3.10 8.39
N THR A 98 1.34 -2.63 7.61
CA THR A 98 0.17 -3.39 7.20
C THR A 98 -0.17 -3.05 5.76
N SER A 99 -0.85 -3.97 5.09
CA SER A 99 -1.48 -3.74 3.80
C SER A 99 -2.76 -4.56 3.76
N TRP A 100 -3.64 -4.28 2.79
CA TRP A 100 -4.86 -5.08 2.67
C TRP A 100 -4.52 -6.52 2.31
N GLY A 101 -3.81 -6.74 1.21
CA GLY A 101 -3.36 -8.05 0.75
C GLY A 101 -1.89 -8.35 1.07
N ASP A 102 -1.40 -9.49 0.59
CA ASP A 102 0.04 -9.84 0.70
C ASP A 102 0.87 -9.30 -0.47
N TYR A 103 0.20 -8.80 -1.51
CA TYR A 103 0.84 -8.30 -2.74
C TYR A 103 1.86 -7.20 -2.43
N ASP A 104 1.47 -6.16 -1.70
CA ASP A 104 2.32 -5.00 -1.41
C ASP A 104 3.61 -5.40 -0.69
N ARG A 105 3.50 -6.36 0.23
CA ARG A 105 4.66 -6.90 0.91
C ARG A 105 5.58 -7.65 -0.03
N GLN A 106 5.03 -8.51 -0.87
CA GLN A 106 5.82 -9.28 -1.83
C GLN A 106 6.52 -8.36 -2.84
N GLN A 107 5.81 -7.36 -3.35
CA GLN A 107 6.34 -6.37 -4.29
C GLN A 107 7.48 -5.54 -3.65
N LEU A 108 7.28 -4.97 -2.46
CA LEU A 108 8.34 -4.23 -1.76
C LEU A 108 9.56 -5.10 -1.47
N GLN A 109 9.37 -6.33 -0.97
CA GLN A 109 10.48 -7.25 -0.71
C GLN A 109 11.24 -7.64 -1.99
N GLN A 110 10.56 -7.73 -3.12
CA GLN A 110 11.20 -7.94 -4.42
C GLN A 110 12.00 -6.72 -4.85
N ASP A 111 11.40 -5.53 -4.82
CA ASP A 111 12.02 -4.31 -5.28
C ASP A 111 13.20 -3.88 -4.40
N TRP A 112 13.11 -4.08 -3.07
CA TRP A 112 14.25 -3.87 -2.17
C TRP A 112 15.44 -4.75 -2.53
N ARG A 113 15.20 -6.03 -2.84
CA ARG A 113 16.26 -6.95 -3.27
C ARG A 113 16.82 -6.56 -4.64
N HIS A 114 15.94 -6.26 -5.59
CA HIS A 114 16.32 -5.94 -6.97
C HIS A 114 17.16 -4.66 -7.05
N HIS A 115 16.75 -3.62 -6.32
CA HIS A 115 17.41 -2.32 -6.31
C HIS A 115 18.42 -2.13 -5.17
N GLN A 116 18.66 -3.17 -4.36
CA GLN A 116 19.55 -3.12 -3.19
C GLN A 116 19.18 -2.00 -2.20
N LEU A 117 17.88 -1.80 -1.98
CA LEU A 117 17.36 -0.78 -1.08
C LEU A 117 17.31 -1.30 0.35
N ALA A 118 17.77 -0.48 1.29
CA ALA A 118 17.53 -0.68 2.71
C ALA A 118 16.16 -0.10 3.07
N SER A 119 15.47 -0.73 4.03
CA SER A 119 14.25 -0.18 4.60
C SER A 119 14.11 -0.45 6.08
N GLU A 120 13.68 0.56 6.83
CA GLU A 120 13.25 0.41 8.23
C GLU A 120 12.16 -0.66 8.37
N LEU A 121 11.29 -0.78 7.37
CA LEU A 121 10.18 -1.74 7.35
C LEU A 121 10.64 -3.20 7.26
N ALA A 122 11.84 -3.46 6.75
CA ALA A 122 12.39 -4.82 6.62
C ALA A 122 12.58 -5.51 7.98
N SER A 123 12.75 -4.71 9.05
CA SER A 123 12.92 -5.18 10.42
C SER A 123 11.61 -5.25 11.23
N LEU A 124 10.52 -4.75 10.65
CA LEU A 124 9.23 -4.64 11.32
C LEU A 124 8.27 -5.75 10.87
N PRO A 125 7.39 -6.22 11.77
CA PRO A 125 6.38 -7.19 11.40
C PRO A 125 5.40 -6.58 10.38
N HIS A 126 5.06 -7.38 9.37
CA HIS A 126 3.95 -7.08 8.47
C HIS A 126 2.67 -7.79 8.92
N ILE A 127 1.53 -7.10 8.78
CA ILE A 127 0.21 -7.68 9.03
C ILE A 127 -0.64 -7.58 7.77
N ASN A 128 -1.04 -8.74 7.25
CA ASN A 128 -2.06 -8.86 6.21
C ASN A 128 -3.46 -8.65 6.81
N LEU A 129 -4.04 -7.46 6.59
CA LEU A 129 -5.32 -7.09 7.21
C LEU A 129 -6.51 -7.83 6.60
N LYS A 130 -6.46 -8.22 5.32
CA LYS A 130 -7.51 -9.05 4.68
C LYS A 130 -7.69 -10.38 5.40
N GLN A 131 -6.60 -11.05 5.76
CA GLN A 131 -6.65 -12.31 6.52
C GLN A 131 -7.11 -12.10 7.95
N ARG A 132 -6.60 -11.07 8.63
CA ARG A 132 -7.03 -10.72 9.99
C ARG A 132 -8.53 -10.41 10.02
N PHE A 133 -9.04 -9.69 9.03
CA PHE A 133 -10.43 -9.26 8.96
C PHE A 133 -11.37 -10.44 8.74
N ALA A 134 -10.99 -11.34 7.82
CA ALA A 134 -11.72 -12.58 7.60
C ALA A 134 -11.84 -13.40 8.90
N LYS A 135 -10.74 -13.52 9.66
CA LYS A 135 -10.72 -14.21 10.95
C LYS A 135 -11.61 -13.51 11.99
N ALA A 136 -11.48 -12.19 12.14
CA ALA A 136 -12.25 -11.40 13.11
C ALA A 136 -13.76 -11.40 12.82
N ARG A 137 -14.15 -11.55 11.55
CA ARG A 137 -15.55 -11.59 11.12
C ARG A 137 -16.07 -12.99 10.82
N HIS A 138 -15.31 -14.04 11.15
CA HIS A 138 -15.67 -15.45 10.90
C HIS A 138 -16.09 -15.72 9.43
N LEU A 139 -15.46 -15.05 8.47
CA LEU A 139 -15.74 -15.25 7.05
C LEU A 139 -15.15 -16.57 6.58
N GLN A 140 -15.89 -17.30 5.75
CA GLN A 140 -15.42 -18.54 5.12
C GLN A 140 -14.21 -18.31 4.21
N LYS A 141 -14.15 -17.14 3.56
CA LYS A 141 -13.05 -16.72 2.69
C LYS A 141 -12.77 -15.23 2.87
N PRO A 142 -11.50 -14.78 2.73
CA PRO A 142 -11.19 -13.35 2.74
C PRO A 142 -11.80 -12.62 1.54
N CYS A 143 -12.23 -11.38 1.75
CA CYS A 143 -12.90 -10.55 0.73
C CYS A 143 -12.04 -9.37 0.25
N GLY A 144 -12.51 -8.63 -0.76
CA GLY A 144 -11.89 -7.38 -1.21
C GLY A 144 -12.08 -6.23 -0.23
N LEU A 145 -11.27 -5.18 -0.34
CA LEU A 145 -11.28 -4.04 0.59
C LEU A 145 -12.65 -3.37 0.64
N ASN A 146 -13.24 -3.07 -0.51
CA ASN A 146 -14.55 -2.43 -0.59
C ASN A 146 -15.65 -3.30 0.05
N THR A 147 -15.63 -4.62 -0.17
CA THR A 147 -16.57 -5.55 0.49
C THR A 147 -16.37 -5.57 2.01
N ALA A 148 -15.12 -5.53 2.49
CA ALA A 148 -14.85 -5.49 3.92
C ALA A 148 -15.35 -4.20 4.58
N LEU A 149 -15.20 -3.05 3.91
CA LEU A 149 -15.79 -1.78 4.35
C LEU A 149 -17.32 -1.89 4.44
N GLN A 150 -17.98 -2.42 3.42
CA GLN A 150 -19.43 -2.62 3.41
C GLN A 150 -19.89 -3.53 4.55
N LEU A 151 -19.19 -4.64 4.80
CA LEU A 151 -19.47 -5.55 5.93
C LEU A 151 -19.26 -4.87 7.29
N ALA A 152 -18.41 -3.86 7.36
CA ALA A 152 -18.21 -3.03 8.54
C ALA A 152 -19.20 -1.86 8.65
N GLY A 153 -20.18 -1.75 7.74
CA GLY A 153 -21.13 -0.63 7.69
C GLY A 153 -20.51 0.68 7.20
N MET A 154 -19.41 0.61 6.45
CA MET A 154 -18.66 1.74 5.93
C MET A 154 -18.76 1.81 4.40
N HIS A 155 -18.65 3.03 3.86
CA HIS A 155 -18.44 3.26 2.44
C HIS A 155 -16.98 3.56 2.16
N PHE A 156 -16.52 3.19 0.96
CA PHE A 156 -15.23 3.63 0.45
C PHE A 156 -15.22 5.16 0.31
N ASN A 157 -14.13 5.79 0.76
CA ASN A 157 -13.94 7.24 0.62
C ASN A 157 -12.80 7.53 -0.37
N GLY A 158 -13.04 8.39 -1.35
CA GLY A 158 -12.07 8.71 -2.40
C GLY A 158 -12.20 7.78 -3.61
N GLN A 159 -11.14 7.72 -4.40
CA GLN A 159 -11.09 6.93 -5.63
C GLN A 159 -10.47 5.56 -5.34
N GLN A 160 -11.13 4.47 -5.78
CA GLN A 160 -10.55 3.13 -5.71
C GLN A 160 -9.38 3.02 -6.68
N HIS A 161 -8.40 2.17 -6.34
CA HIS A 161 -7.17 1.96 -7.11
C HIS A 161 -6.33 3.24 -7.19
N ARG A 162 -6.29 3.95 -6.06
CA ARG A 162 -5.38 5.06 -5.82
C ARG A 162 -4.73 4.80 -4.48
N ALA A 163 -3.41 4.61 -4.50
CA ALA A 163 -2.69 3.98 -3.40
C ALA A 163 -2.98 4.65 -2.05
N LEU A 164 -2.94 5.99 -1.97
CA LEU A 164 -3.19 6.67 -0.69
C LEU A 164 -4.65 6.55 -0.23
N SER A 165 -5.61 6.55 -1.17
CA SER A 165 -7.03 6.37 -0.86
C SER A 165 -7.30 4.94 -0.35
N ASP A 166 -6.70 3.93 -0.98
CA ASP A 166 -6.81 2.54 -0.54
C ASP A 166 -6.11 2.29 0.81
N ALA A 167 -4.93 2.88 1.03
CA ALA A 167 -4.23 2.84 2.33
C ALA A 167 -5.09 3.47 3.44
N ARG A 168 -5.70 4.63 3.21
CA ARG A 168 -6.59 5.30 4.18
C ARG A 168 -7.84 4.49 4.48
N ASN A 169 -8.47 3.90 3.47
CA ASN A 169 -9.63 3.05 3.70
C ASN A 169 -9.27 1.75 4.43
N THR A 170 -8.11 1.17 4.12
CA THR A 170 -7.56 0.03 4.86
C THR A 170 -7.32 0.39 6.32
N ALA A 171 -6.78 1.57 6.62
CA ALA A 171 -6.52 2.04 7.97
C ALA A 171 -7.80 2.15 8.83
N ARG A 172 -8.94 2.50 8.22
CA ARG A 172 -10.24 2.56 8.93
C ARG A 172 -10.73 1.20 9.42
N LEU A 173 -10.25 0.10 8.83
CA LEU A 173 -10.56 -1.25 9.29
C LEU A 173 -9.64 -1.70 10.42
N LEU A 174 -8.48 -1.08 10.62
CA LEU A 174 -7.44 -1.50 11.58
C LEU A 174 -7.98 -1.72 13.02
N PRO A 175 -8.83 -0.83 13.60
CA PRO A 175 -9.37 -1.03 14.95
C PRO A 175 -10.31 -2.23 15.07
N LEU A 176 -10.82 -2.75 13.96
CA LEU A 176 -11.71 -3.91 13.92
C LEU A 176 -10.94 -5.23 13.88
N VAL A 177 -9.60 -5.18 13.78
CA VAL A 177 -8.76 -6.36 13.52
C VAL A 177 -7.54 -6.49 14.41
N ILE A 178 -6.97 -5.37 14.86
CA ILE A 178 -5.85 -5.39 15.80
C ILE A 178 -6.43 -5.24 17.22
N PRO A 179 -6.08 -6.12 18.17
CA PRO A 179 -6.47 -5.94 19.56
C PRO A 179 -5.92 -4.61 20.11
N GLY A 180 -6.72 -3.91 20.92
CA GLY A 180 -6.25 -2.77 21.70
C GLY A 180 -5.19 -3.13 22.74
#